data_AF-A0A7C6F3X4-F1
#
_entry.id   AF-A0A7C6F3X4-F1
#
_cell.length_a   1.000
_cell.length_b   1.000
_cell.length_c   1.000
_cell.angle_alpha   90.00
_cell.angle_beta   90.00
_cell.angle_gamma   90.00
#
_symmetry.space_group_name_H-M   'P 1'
#
loop_
_entity.id
_entity.type
_entity.pdbx_description
1 polymer ?
#
loop_
_entity_poly.entity_id
_entity_poly.type
_entity_poly.pdbx_seq_one_letter_code
_entity_poly.pdbx_strand_id
1 'polypeptide(L)' 'MLLTKAMICERLGGCTWRTAQSRLKQLELEPRKLGRECYLVEEELERAISGTPKETEEPNWDALRRIAQSTRNKGKSV' A
#
# COMPACT_ATOMS: atom_id res chain seq x y z
N MET A 1 -11.67 1.75 12.67
CA MET A 1 -12.85 2.68 12.66
C MET A 1 -13.08 3.22 11.24
N LEU A 2 -14.28 3.74 10.91
CA LEU A 2 -14.48 4.47 9.63
C LEU A 2 -14.33 5.99 9.84
N LEU A 3 -13.45 6.61 9.07
CA LEU A 3 -13.24 8.05 9.03
C LEU A 3 -14.17 8.69 8.01
N THR A 4 -14.93 9.70 8.41
CA THR A 4 -15.70 10.53 7.47
C THR A 4 -14.81 11.52 6.76
N LYS A 5 -15.34 12.18 5.72
CA LYS A 5 -14.67 13.29 5.01
C LYS A 5 -14.04 14.32 5.95
N ALA A 6 -14.76 14.74 6.99
CA ALA A 6 -14.27 15.73 7.95
C ALA A 6 -13.09 15.17 8.78
N MET A 7 -13.23 13.95 9.29
CA MET A 7 -12.18 13.30 10.08
C MET A 7 -10.91 13.04 9.28
N ILE A 8 -11.05 12.66 8.00
CA ILE A 8 -9.92 12.50 7.08
C ILE A 8 -9.16 13.82 6.93
N CYS A 9 -9.88 14.93 6.72
CA CYS A 9 -9.27 16.25 6.62
C CYS A 9 -8.53 16.66 7.89
N GLU A 10 -9.10 16.40 9.06
CA GLU A 10 -8.47 16.68 10.37
C GLU A 10 -7.19 15.86 10.55
N ARG A 11 -7.24 14.54 10.29
CA ARG A 11 -6.08 13.63 10.40
C ARG A 11 -4.96 13.99 9.44
N LEU A 12 -5.29 14.50 8.25
CA LEU A 12 -4.33 15.00 7.29
C LEU A 12 -3.91 16.46 7.58
N GLY A 13 -3.96 16.92 8.83
CA GLY A 13 -3.46 18.23 9.26
C GLY A 13 -4.45 19.37 9.10
N GLY A 14 -5.76 19.12 9.25
CA GLY A 14 -6.80 20.14 9.23
C GLY A 14 -6.94 20.88 7.90
N CYS A 15 -6.95 20.15 6.79
CA CYS A 15 -6.92 20.74 5.44
C CYS A 15 -8.27 20.68 4.70
N THR A 16 -8.37 21.35 3.55
CA THR A 16 -9.56 21.23 2.68
C THR A 16 -9.65 19.84 2.07
N TRP A 17 -10.85 19.42 1.67
CA TRP A 17 -11.04 18.10 1.02
C TRP A 17 -10.23 17.95 -0.27
N ARG A 18 -10.04 19.02 -1.04
CA ARG A 18 -9.23 18.98 -2.25
C ARG A 18 -7.76 18.64 -1.93
N THR A 19 -7.24 19.24 -0.86
CA THR A 19 -5.89 18.96 -0.36
C THR A 19 -5.81 17.53 0.19
N ALA A 20 -6.80 17.11 0.98
CA ALA A 20 -6.89 15.75 1.51
C ALA A 20 -6.91 14.71 0.38
N GLN A 21 -7.71 14.90 -0.67
CA GLN A 21 -7.73 14.02 -1.85
C GLN A 21 -6.37 13.92 -2.54
N SER A 22 -5.66 15.04 -2.70
CA SER A 22 -4.32 15.01 -3.29
C SER A 22 -3.33 14.20 -2.44
N ARG A 23 -3.41 14.32 -1.11
CA ARG A 23 -2.55 13.57 -0.18
C ARG A 23 -2.90 12.08 -0.16
N LEU A 24 -4.19 11.75 -0.12
CA LEU A 24 -4.65 10.37 -0.23
C LEU A 24 -4.17 9.70 -1.52
N LYS A 25 -4.19 10.42 -2.64
CA LYS A 25 -3.64 9.93 -3.91
C LYS A 25 -2.13 9.67 -3.85
N GLN A 26 -1.37 10.52 -3.16
CA GLN A 26 0.07 10.31 -2.93
C GLN A 26 0.35 9.10 -2.03
N LEU A 27 -0.60 8.78 -1.14
CA LEU A 27 -0.57 7.62 -0.25
C LEU A 27 -1.20 6.36 -0.88
N GLU A 28 -1.61 6.42 -2.15
CA GLU A 28 -2.31 5.34 -2.85
C GLU A 28 -3.57 4.83 -2.13
N LEU A 29 -4.25 5.73 -1.41
CA LEU A 29 -5.49 5.45 -0.69
C LEU A 29 -6.70 5.95 -1.46
N GLU A 30 -7.71 5.09 -1.59
CA GLU A 30 -8.99 5.41 -2.21
C GLU A 30 -10.14 5.34 -1.19
N PRO A 31 -10.69 6.48 -0.75
CA PRO A 31 -11.88 6.50 0.09
C PRO A 31 -13.08 5.88 -0.62
N ARG A 32 -13.84 5.07 0.11
CA ARG A 32 -15.10 4.49 -0.35
C ARG A 32 -16.19 5.54 -0.36
N LYS A 33 -17.03 5.52 -1.39
CA LYS A 33 -18.14 6.46 -1.54
C LYS A 33 -19.48 5.76 -1.32
N LEU A 34 -20.33 6.33 -0.46
CA LEU A 34 -21.69 5.88 -0.23
C LEU A 34 -22.64 7.09 -0.37
N GLY A 35 -23.32 7.16 -1.52
CA GLY A 35 -24.14 8.32 -1.86
C GLY A 35 -23.33 9.61 -1.95
N ARG A 36 -23.57 10.54 -1.02
CA ARG A 36 -22.87 11.84 -0.94
C ARG A 36 -21.72 11.84 0.08
N GLU A 37 -21.58 10.77 0.85
CA GLU A 37 -20.54 10.65 1.87
C GLU A 37 -19.33 9.86 1.35
N CYS A 38 -18.16 10.20 1.90
CA CYS A 38 -16.91 9.50 1.64
C CYS A 38 -16.34 9.01 2.97
N TYR A 39 -15.84 7.76 2.97
CA TYR A 39 -15.27 7.12 4.14
C TYR A 39 -13.95 6.44 3.82
N LEU A 40 -13.08 6.34 4.82
CA LEU A 40 -11.81 5.62 4.74
C LEU A 40 -11.64 4.81 6.02
N VAL A 41 -11.04 3.63 5.96
CA VAL A 41 -10.73 2.89 7.19
C VAL A 41 -9.57 3.60 7.88
N GLU A 42 -9.73 3.89 9.17
CA GLU A 42 -8.72 4.58 9.97
C GLU A 42 -7.36 3.88 9.90
N GLU A 43 -7.34 2.55 10.04
CA GLU A 43 -6.14 1.75 9.97
C GLU A 43 -5.42 1.82 8.61
N GLU A 44 -6.16 2.00 7.50
CA GLU A 44 -5.56 2.21 6.17
C GLU A 44 -4.80 3.55 6.12
N LEU A 45 -5.40 4.60 6.69
CA LEU A 45 -4.79 5.92 6.75
C LEU A 45 -3.56 5.93 7.67
N GLU A 46 -3.68 5.32 8.85
CA GLU A 46 -2.58 5.25 9.81
C GLU A 46 -1.39 4.49 9.26
N ARG A 47 -1.61 3.33 8.62
CA ARG A 47 -0.55 2.54 7.98
C ARG A 47 0.17 3.31 6.88
N ALA A 48 -0.57 4.06 6.08
CA ALA A 48 0.03 4.85 5.00
C ALA A 48 0.84 6.05 5.55
N ILE A 49 0.36 6.70 6.62
CA ILE A 49 1.07 7.83 7.25
C ILE A 49 2.29 7.36 8.03
N SER A 50 2.21 6.23 8.73
CA SER A 50 3.34 5.66 9.49
C SER A 50 4.47 5.17 8.60
N GLY A 51 4.28 5.17 7.26
CA GLY A 51 5.25 4.69 6.31
C GLY A 51 5.59 3.22 6.52
N THR A 52 4.71 2.45 7.17
CA THR A 52 4.91 1.01 7.36
C THR A 52 4.68 0.39 5.98
N PRO A 53 5.74 -0.05 5.28
CA PRO A 53 5.55 -0.63 3.97
C PRO A 53 4.63 -1.84 4.14
N LYS A 54 3.77 -2.11 3.16
CA LYS A 54 3.31 -3.49 2.96
C LYS A 54 4.58 -4.34 3.02
N GLU A 55 4.61 -5.39 3.84
CA GLU A 55 5.55 -6.50 3.65
C GLU A 55 5.32 -7.02 2.23
N THR A 56 5.90 -6.32 1.28
CA THR A 56 6.14 -6.77 -0.07
C THR A 56 7.47 -7.46 0.10
N GLU A 57 7.42 -8.67 0.65
CA GLU A 57 8.42 -9.67 0.31
C GLU A 57 8.26 -9.85 -1.20
N GLU A 58 8.89 -8.96 -1.98
CA GLU A 58 9.10 -9.22 -3.40
C GLU A 58 9.88 -10.53 -3.44
N PRO A 59 9.30 -11.62 -3.98
CA PRO A 59 10.07 -12.84 -4.13
C PRO A 59 11.29 -12.47 -4.97
N ASN A 60 12.48 -12.72 -4.42
CA ASN A 60 13.72 -12.50 -5.13
C ASN A 60 13.75 -13.48 -6.32
N TRP A 61 13.18 -13.05 -7.45
CA TRP A 61 13.07 -13.83 -8.68
C TRP A 61 14.45 -14.25 -9.20
N ASP A 62 15.49 -13.48 -8.90
CA ASP A 62 16.88 -13.83 -9.19
C ASP A 62 17.39 -15.00 -8.35
N ALA A 63 17.04 -15.06 -7.06
CA ALA A 63 17.33 -16.22 -6.21
C ALA A 63 16.61 -17.48 -6.71
N LEU A 64 15.33 -17.36 -7.08
CA LEU A 64 14.55 -18.46 -7.66
C LEU A 64 15.13 -18.93 -9.02
N ARG A 65 15.56 -18.00 -9.87
CA ARG A 65 16.18 -18.31 -11.17
C ARG A 65 17.53 -19.03 -11.00
N ARG A 66 18.36 -18.65 -10.03
CA ARG A 66 19.63 -19.33 -9.74
C ARG A 66 19.42 -20.77 -9.25
N ILE A 67 18.41 -21.00 -8.41
CA ILE A 67 18.07 -22.35 -7.91
C ILE A 67 17.63 -23.25 -9.06
N ALA A 68 16.79 -22.74 -9.98
CA ALA A 68 16.32 -23.50 -11.13
C ALA A 68 17.41 -23.85 -12.16
N GLN A 69 18.48 -23.06 -12.25
CA GLN A 69 19.60 -23.33 -13.17
C GLN A 69 20.67 -24.26 -12.55
N SER A 70 20.86 -24.22 -11.24
CA SER A 70 21.85 -25.05 -10.54
C SER A 70 21.49 -26.55 -10.54
N THR A 71 20.19 -26.89 -10.66
CA THR A 71 19.74 -28.29 -10.80
C THR A 71 19.96 -28.87 -12.19
N ARG A 72 20.25 -28.07 -13.21
CA ARG A 72 20.46 -28.55 -14.59
C ARG A 72 21.90 -29.00 -14.89
N ASN A 73 22.88 -28.62 -14.05
CA ASN A 73 24.29 -28.86 -14.35
C ASN A 73 24.95 -29.99 -13.54
N LYS A 74 24.18 -30.75 -12.74
CA LYS A 74 24.67 -31.88 -11.93
C LYS A 74 24.57 -33.25 -12.63
N GLY A 75 24.41 -33.27 -13.96
CA GLY A 75 24.20 -34.50 -14.74
C GLY A 75 25.25 -34.79 -15.83
N LYS A 76 26.38 -34.08 -15.87
CA LYS A 76 27.43 -34.34 -16.87
C LYS A 76 28.83 -34.40 -16.23
N SER A 77 29.00 -35.37 -15.34
CA SER A 77 30.31 -35.91 -14.97
C SER A 77 30.36 -37.38 -15.39
N VAL A 78 30.81 -37.63 -16.61
CA VAL A 78 31.81 -38.64 -17.06
C VAL A 78 31.90 -38.59 -18.59
#